data_AF-A0A924GHT8-F1
#
_entry.id   AF-A0A924GHT8-F1
#
_cell.length_a   1.000
_cell.length_b   1.000
_cell.length_c   1.000
_cell.angle_alpha   90.00
_cell.angle_beta   90.00
_cell.angle_gamma   90.00
#
_symmetry.space_group_name_H-M   'P 1'
#
loop_
_entity.id
_entity.type
_entity.pdbx_description
1 polymer ?
#
loop_
_entity_poly.entity_id
_entity_poly.type
_entity_poly.pdbx_seq_one_letter_code
_entity_poly.pdbx_strand_id
1 'polypeptide(L)'
;VAYLGSVTETRAVRQWADGVRRPPAEVARRLRLAYQVAGLLAERDQPPVVQAWFQGMNPQLEDIAPARLIREGNPDEVGPRVLAAARAFAAVG
;
A
#
# COMPACT_ATOMS: atom_id res chain seq x y z
N VAL A 1 -2.28 2.46 -8.06
CA VAL A 1 -3.29 1.39 -7.86
C VAL A 1 -2.92 0.10 -8.60
N ALA A 2 -2.61 0.12 -9.91
CA ALA A 2 -2.26 -1.10 -10.66
C ALA A 2 -1.01 -1.86 -10.11
N TYR A 3 0.01 -1.13 -9.65
CA TYR A 3 1.24 -1.72 -9.12
C TYR A 3 1.03 -2.51 -7.81
N LEU A 4 0.28 -1.96 -6.86
CA LEU A 4 0.03 -2.55 -5.54
C LEU A 4 -0.85 -3.81 -5.60
N GLY A 5 -1.70 -3.94 -6.63
CA GLY A 5 -2.55 -5.12 -6.80
C GLY A 5 -1.84 -6.34 -7.38
N SER A 6 -0.59 -6.20 -7.87
CA SER A 6 0.10 -7.23 -8.66
C SER A 6 -0.76 -7.77 -9.81
N VAL A 7 -1.52 -6.88 -10.46
CA VAL A 7 -2.41 -7.24 -11.57
C VAL A 7 -1.87 -6.63 -12.85
N THR A 8 -1.46 -7.49 -13.78
CA THR A 8 -1.12 -7.13 -15.16
C THR A 8 -2.34 -6.55 -15.91
N GLU A 9 -3.56 -6.69 -15.35
CA GLU A 9 -4.80 -6.21 -15.95
C GLU A 9 -5.56 -5.23 -15.04
N THR A 10 -5.61 -3.96 -15.45
CA THR A 10 -6.50 -2.92 -14.90
C THR A 10 -7.98 -3.32 -14.86
N ARG A 11 -8.39 -4.28 -15.71
CA ARG A 11 -9.75 -4.84 -15.76
C ARG A 11 -10.13 -5.63 -14.50
N ALA A 12 -9.20 -6.42 -13.95
CA ALA A 12 -9.47 -7.22 -12.76
C ALA A 12 -9.65 -6.34 -11.52
N VAL A 13 -8.89 -5.23 -11.41
CA VAL A 13 -9.09 -4.22 -10.36
C VAL A 13 -10.47 -3.57 -10.46
N ARG A 14 -10.90 -3.22 -11.67
CA ARG A 14 -12.23 -2.64 -11.92
C ARG A 14 -13.35 -3.63 -11.56
N GLN A 15 -13.23 -4.90 -11.93
CA GLN A 15 -14.21 -5.94 -11.54
C GLN A 15 -14.30 -6.19 -10.04
N TRP A 16 -13.21 -5.98 -9.28
CA TRP A 16 -13.26 -6.01 -7.82
C TRP A 16 -13.97 -4.79 -7.24
N ALA A 17 -13.70 -3.61 -7.78
CA ALA A 17 -14.38 -2.38 -7.38
C ALA A 17 -15.89 -2.44 -7.66
N ASP A 18 -16.27 -3.02 -8.80
CA ASP A 18 -17.67 -3.19 -9.22
C ASP A 18 -18.37 -4.38 -8.52
N GLY A 19 -17.66 -5.13 -7.66
CA GLY A 19 -18.19 -6.29 -6.94
C GLY A 19 -18.45 -7.54 -7.80
N VAL A 20 -18.15 -7.48 -9.10
CA VAL A 20 -18.33 -8.55 -10.09
C VAL A 20 -17.45 -9.77 -9.78
N ARG A 21 -16.28 -9.54 -9.16
CA ARG A 21 -15.34 -10.59 -8.76
C ARG A 21 -14.79 -10.29 -7.37
N ARG A 22 -14.58 -11.32 -6.54
CA ARG A 22 -13.84 -11.16 -5.27
C ARG A 22 -12.34 -11.35 -5.51
N PRO A 23 -11.47 -10.46 -4.97
CA PRO A 23 -10.04 -10.68 -4.99
C PRO A 23 -9.68 -11.92 -4.15
N PRO A 24 -8.62 -12.65 -4.50
CA PRO A 24 -8.04 -13.66 -3.61
C PRO A 24 -7.75 -13.08 -2.23
N ALA A 25 -7.87 -13.88 -1.18
CA ALA A 25 -7.76 -13.40 0.21
C ALA A 25 -6.44 -12.65 0.49
N GLU A 26 -5.34 -13.13 -0.08
CA GLU A 26 -4.02 -12.50 0.04
C GLU A 26 -3.96 -11.13 -0.65
N VAL A 27 -4.53 -11.02 -1.86
CA VAL A 27 -4.64 -9.74 -2.58
C VAL A 27 -5.53 -8.78 -1.81
N ALA A 28 -6.64 -9.25 -1.23
CA ALA A 28 -7.49 -8.43 -0.39
C ALA A 28 -6.73 -7.90 0.85
N ARG A 29 -5.89 -8.73 1.49
CA ARG A 29 -5.05 -8.31 2.61
C ARG A 29 -4.05 -7.23 2.18
N ARG A 30 -3.35 -7.41 1.06
CA ARG A 30 -2.43 -6.39 0.50
C ARG A 30 -3.13 -5.06 0.21
N LEU A 31 -4.29 -5.12 -0.44
CA LEU A 31 -5.07 -3.93 -0.78
C LEU A 31 -5.57 -3.19 0.47
N ARG A 32 -6.03 -3.92 1.49
CA ARG A 32 -6.43 -3.32 2.78
C ARG A 32 -5.25 -2.65 3.48
N LEU A 33 -4.08 -3.30 3.52
CA LEU A 33 -2.88 -2.71 4.11
C LEU A 33 -2.48 -1.42 3.39
N ALA A 34 -2.43 -1.45 2.05
CA ALA A 34 -2.12 -0.27 1.27
C ALA A 34 -3.13 0.87 1.48
N TYR A 35 -4.43 0.54 1.55
CA TYR A 35 -5.48 1.52 1.83
C TYR A 35 -5.36 2.13 3.22
N GLN A 36 -5.09 1.32 4.25
CA GLN A 36 -4.91 1.79 5.61
C GLN A 36 -3.73 2.76 5.72
N VAL A 37 -2.61 2.44 5.09
CA VAL A 37 -1.43 3.31 5.06
C VAL A 37 -1.71 4.60 4.29
N ALA A 38 -2.36 4.51 3.13
CA ALA A 38 -2.71 5.70 2.35
C ALA A 38 -3.68 6.62 3.10
N GLY A 39 -4.66 6.05 3.80
CA GLY A 39 -5.60 6.81 4.64
C GLY A 39 -4.87 7.55 5.76
N LEU A 40 -3.99 6.86 6.48
CA LEU A 40 -3.21 7.46 7.57
C LEU A 40 -2.33 8.63 7.10
N LEU A 41 -1.70 8.51 5.92
CA LEU A 41 -0.89 9.60 5.37
C LEU A 41 -1.75 10.74 4.84
N ALA A 42 -2.87 10.44 4.18
CA ALA A 42 -3.78 11.44 3.62
C ALA A 42 -4.51 12.30 4.67
N GLU A 43 -4.46 11.93 5.96
CA GLU A 43 -4.95 12.78 7.05
C GLU A 43 -4.15 14.09 7.18
N ARG A 44 -2.88 14.10 6.76
CA ARG A 44 -1.95 15.22 6.94
C ARG A 44 -1.30 15.69 5.64
N ASP A 45 -1.17 14.79 4.66
CA ASP A 45 -0.44 15.03 3.43
C ASP A 45 -1.32 15.08 2.19
N GLN A 46 -0.83 15.81 1.18
CA GLN A 46 -1.49 15.87 -0.12
C GLN A 46 -1.26 14.58 -0.92
N PRO A 47 -2.18 14.20 -1.82
CA PRO A 47 -2.07 12.98 -2.62
C PRO A 47 -0.71 12.77 -3.33
N PRO A 48 -0.05 13.81 -3.88
CA PRO A 48 1.28 13.64 -4.47
C PRO A 48 2.36 13.19 -3.47
N VAL A 49 2.29 13.67 -2.22
CA VAL A 49 3.23 13.31 -1.15
C VAL A 49 3.01 11.85 -0.73
N VAL A 50 1.75 11.45 -0.53
CA VAL A 50 1.40 10.05 -0.25
C VAL A 50 1.89 9.15 -1.38
N GLN A 51 1.67 9.54 -2.63
CA GLN A 51 2.12 8.79 -3.79
C GLN A 51 3.65 8.67 -3.85
N ALA A 52 4.38 9.73 -3.53
CA ALA A 52 5.84 9.72 -3.49
C ALA A 52 6.35 8.81 -2.37
N TRP A 53 5.74 8.85 -1.18
CA TRP A 53 6.11 8.00 -0.05
C TRP A 53 6.01 6.51 -0.38
N PHE A 54 4.97 6.09 -1.09
CA PHE A 54 4.82 4.69 -1.52
C PHE A 54 5.88 4.23 -2.52
N GLN A 55 6.44 5.15 -3.32
CA GLN A 55 7.41 4.84 -4.39
C GLN A 55 8.86 5.02 -3.93
N GLY A 56 9.11 5.95 -3.00
CA GLY A 56 10.43 6.27 -2.49
C GLY A 56 11.01 5.16 -1.63
N MET A 57 12.34 5.05 -1.63
CA MET A 57 13.05 4.19 -0.68
C MET A 57 12.77 4.68 0.74
N ASN A 58 12.47 3.74 1.64
CA ASN A 58 12.17 4.07 3.03
C ASN A 58 13.25 3.43 3.92
N PRO A 59 14.10 4.22 4.60
CA PRO A 59 15.15 3.69 5.47
C PRO A 59 14.64 2.82 6.63
N GLN A 60 13.41 3.07 7.09
CA GLN A 60 12.77 2.23 8.13
C GLN A 60 12.34 0.86 7.59
N LEU A 61 12.33 0.71 6.26
CA LEU A 61 11.99 -0.51 5.53
C LEU A 61 13.20 -1.05 4.77
N GLU A 62 14.42 -0.87 5.30
CA GLU A 62 15.66 -1.37 4.69
C GLU A 62 15.88 -0.82 3.27
N ASP A 63 15.51 0.44 3.05
CA ASP A 63 15.56 1.13 1.76
C ASP A 63 14.70 0.48 0.66
N ILE A 64 13.72 -0.34 1.06
CA ILE A 64 12.72 -0.90 0.15
C ILE A 64 11.54 0.06 0.03
N ALA A 65 11.09 0.29 -1.21
CA ALA A 65 9.88 1.07 -1.45
C ALA A 65 8.65 0.40 -0.79
N PRO A 66 7.83 1.14 -0.01
CA PRO A 66 6.68 0.58 0.68
C PRO A 66 5.72 -0.17 -0.26
N ALA A 67 5.51 0.35 -1.47
CA ALA A 67 4.63 -0.32 -2.44
C ALA A 67 5.18 -1.67 -2.91
N ARG A 68 6.50 -1.79 -3.05
CA ARG A 68 7.16 -3.05 -3.41
C ARG A 68 7.03 -4.05 -2.26
N LEU A 69 7.28 -3.61 -1.03
CA LEU A 69 7.22 -4.46 0.15
C LEU A 69 5.81 -5.01 0.39
N ILE A 70 4.78 -4.18 0.24
CA ILE A 70 3.38 -4.64 0.33
C ILE A 70 3.04 -5.64 -0.78
N ARG A 71 3.56 -5.42 -1.99
CA ARG A 71 3.26 -6.26 -3.17
C ARG A 71 3.92 -7.63 -3.07
N GLU A 72 5.18 -7.67 -2.68
CA GLU A 72 6.02 -8.87 -2.72
C GLU A 72 6.05 -9.62 -1.38
N GLY A 73 5.85 -8.91 -0.27
CA GLY A 73 5.87 -9.48 1.08
C GLY A 73 4.57 -10.17 1.49
N ASN A 74 4.68 -10.95 2.56
CA ASN A 74 3.53 -11.48 3.30
C ASN A 74 2.88 -10.33 4.10
N PRO A 75 1.60 -9.98 3.84
CA PRO A 75 0.92 -8.86 4.51
C PRO A 75 0.95 -8.90 6.03
N ASP A 76 0.91 -10.11 6.60
CA ASP A 76 0.89 -10.29 8.06
C ASP A 76 2.26 -10.01 8.69
N GLU A 77 3.34 -10.21 7.93
CA GLU A 77 4.72 -9.95 8.36
C GLU A 77 5.14 -8.49 8.08
N VAL A 78 4.84 -8.00 6.88
CA VAL A 78 5.27 -6.65 6.48
C VAL A 78 4.33 -5.55 6.98
N GLY A 79 3.07 -5.89 7.25
CA GLY A 79 2.03 -4.93 7.65
C GLY A 79 2.40 -4.09 8.87
N PRO A 80 2.81 -4.69 10.00
CA PRO A 80 3.22 -3.94 11.19
C PRO A 80 4.38 -2.97 10.91
N ARG A 81 5.37 -3.40 10.12
CA ARG A 81 6.54 -2.59 9.77
C ARG A 81 6.16 -1.39 8.91
N VAL A 82 5.36 -1.61 7.87
CA VAL A 82 4.92 -0.55 6.96
C VAL A 82 4.02 0.46 7.70
N LEU A 83 3.12 -0.01 8.56
CA LEU A 83 2.28 0.88 9.38
C LEU A 83 3.10 1.69 10.38
N ALA A 84 4.14 1.11 10.97
CA ALA A 84 5.05 1.83 11.86
C ALA A 84 5.81 2.93 11.11
N ALA A 85 6.34 2.63 9.91
CA ALA A 85 7.01 3.62 9.07
C ALA A 85 6.07 4.75 8.63
N ALA A 86 4.82 4.42 8.28
CA ALA A 86 3.81 5.42 7.92
C ALA A 86 3.46 6.35 9.08
N ARG A 87 3.30 5.80 10.30
CA ARG A 87 3.08 6.61 11.52
C ARG A 87 4.27 7.52 11.82
N ALA A 88 5.50 7.03 11.65
CA ALA A 88 6.70 7.82 11.86
C ALA A 88 6.79 8.99 10.86
N PHE A 89 6.45 8.74 9.59
CA PHE A 89 6.37 9.79 8.59
C PHE A 89 5.29 10.82 8.93
N ALA A 90 4.07 10.37 9.24
CA ALA A 90 2.95 11.25 9.59
C ALA A 90 3.18 12.08 10.87
N ALA A 91 4.04 11.61 11.79
CA ALA A 91 4.38 12.35 13.01
C ALA A 91 5.39 13.49 12.77
N VAL A 92 6.17 13.42 11.68
CA VAL A 92 7.25 14.38 11.37
C VAL A 92 6.90 15.27 10.18
N GLY A 93 6.01 14.81 9.28
CA GLY A 93 5.42 15.58 8.18
C GLY A 93 4.36 16.58 8.63
#